data_AF-A0A396IQB5-F1
#
_entry.id   AF-A0A396IQB5-F1
#
_cell.length_a   1.000
_cell.length_b   1.000
_cell.length_c   1.000
_cell.angle_alpha   90.00
_cell.angle_beta   90.00
_cell.angle_gamma   90.00
#
_symmetry.space_group_name_H-M   'P 1'
#
loop_
_entity.id
_entity.type
_entity.pdbx_description
1 polymer ?
#
loop_
_entity_poly.entity_id
_entity_poly.type
_entity_poly.pdbx_seq_one_letter_code
_entity_poly.pdbx_strand_id
1 'polypeptide(L)'
;MEDINKLIEEDPLLALEKLLTGVQSYSIETLLQELKTLIESLLDLEHLVSNQESKEKLISLLHGLNQHQGLLPSDVKEYVQKVQNFFNDNIINHAISQEVLKKHNQLLNSKTDLMNKLLSAKSTQTHVDNETSTVNAQIHEISLEIDELRKWLADLEHQRNDLISVMNQCDDQKKKLKAECSKWAQQSKELLRQRSMPKKLNVQGLWQKKALQI
;
A
#
# COMPACT_ATOMS: atom_id res chain seq x y z
N MET A 1 52.88 16.38 -61.16
CA MET A 1 54.34 16.20 -61.00
C MET A 1 54.99 17.47 -60.44
N GLU A 2 54.44 18.67 -60.74
CA GLU A 2 54.79 19.94 -60.06
C GLU A 2 54.79 19.86 -58.52
N ASP A 3 53.82 19.19 -57.90
CA ASP A 3 53.64 19.16 -56.44
C ASP A 3 54.77 18.49 -55.65
N ILE A 4 55.46 17.50 -56.24
CA ILE A 4 56.56 16.80 -55.55
C ILE A 4 57.83 17.63 -55.60
N ASN A 5 58.11 18.29 -56.72
CA ASN A 5 59.31 19.13 -56.86
C ASN A 5 59.30 20.31 -55.88
N LYS A 6 58.12 20.90 -55.62
CA LYS A 6 57.96 21.95 -54.62
C LYS A 6 58.10 21.42 -53.19
N LEU A 7 57.57 20.22 -52.93
CA LEU A 7 57.69 19.53 -51.63
C LEU A 7 59.15 19.14 -51.31
N ILE A 8 59.97 18.84 -52.33
CA ILE A 8 61.40 18.52 -52.18
C ILE A 8 62.20 19.75 -51.74
N GLU A 9 61.81 20.96 -52.16
CA GLU A 9 62.50 22.20 -51.76
C GLU A 9 62.11 22.65 -50.34
N GLU A 10 60.85 22.48 -49.95
CA GLU A 10 60.33 22.92 -48.65
C GLU A 10 60.58 21.91 -47.53
N ASP A 11 60.41 20.60 -47.80
CA ASP A 11 60.64 19.52 -46.82
C ASP A 11 61.11 18.22 -47.53
N PRO A 12 62.42 18.08 -47.80
CA PRO A 12 62.99 16.98 -48.56
C PRO A 12 62.71 15.59 -47.95
N LEU A 13 62.56 15.52 -46.62
CA LEU A 13 62.28 14.28 -45.90
C LEU A 13 60.82 13.84 -46.12
N LEU A 14 59.88 14.79 -46.09
CA LEU A 14 58.47 14.54 -46.39
C LEU A 14 58.27 14.08 -47.84
N ALA A 15 59.00 14.69 -48.78
CA ALA A 15 58.95 14.30 -50.17
C ALA A 15 59.46 12.87 -50.39
N LEU A 16 60.54 12.48 -49.69
CA LEU A 16 61.07 11.12 -49.73
C LEU A 16 60.08 10.11 -49.14
N GLU A 17 59.45 10.44 -48.01
CA GLU A 17 58.47 9.58 -47.35
C GLU A 17 57.20 9.38 -48.19
N LYS A 18 56.66 10.46 -48.78
CA LYS A 18 55.50 10.43 -49.69
C LYS A 18 55.78 9.58 -50.94
N LEU A 19 57.02 9.61 -51.42
CA LEU A 19 57.47 8.86 -52.58
C LEU A 19 57.72 7.37 -52.27
N LEU A 20 58.13 7.04 -51.04
CA LEU A 20 58.39 5.67 -50.58
C LEU A 20 57.14 4.93 -50.09
N THR A 21 56.18 5.64 -49.48
CA THR A 21 55.01 5.01 -48.84
C THR A 21 53.72 5.15 -49.63
N GLY A 22 53.65 6.09 -50.58
CA GLY A 22 52.43 6.38 -51.35
C GLY A 22 51.30 6.99 -50.53
N VAL A 23 51.52 7.25 -49.24
CA VAL A 23 50.56 7.86 -48.31
C VAL A 23 50.98 9.31 -48.10
N GLN A 24 50.01 10.22 -48.06
CA GLN A 24 50.24 11.61 -47.75
C GLN A 24 50.54 11.72 -46.24
N SER A 25 51.82 11.59 -45.86
CA SER A 25 52.26 11.93 -44.51
C SER A 25 52.17 13.44 -44.32
N TYR A 26 51.69 13.86 -43.16
CA TYR A 26 51.65 15.26 -42.78
C TYR A 26 53.03 15.66 -42.24
N SER A 27 53.54 16.82 -42.63
CA SER A 27 54.81 17.29 -42.06
C SER A 27 54.65 17.55 -40.57
N ILE A 28 55.74 17.38 -39.82
CA ILE A 28 55.80 17.67 -38.39
C ILE A 28 55.32 19.10 -38.11
N GLU A 29 55.70 20.04 -38.97
CA GLU A 29 55.29 21.44 -38.88
C GLU A 29 53.78 21.62 -39.08
N THR A 30 53.18 20.90 -40.03
CA THR A 30 51.72 20.89 -40.25
C THR A 30 50.99 20.29 -39.04
N LEU A 31 51.49 19.17 -38.49
CA LEU A 31 50.91 18.52 -37.32
C LEU A 31 50.96 19.41 -36.07
N LEU A 32 52.10 20.09 -35.83
CA LEU A 32 52.25 21.02 -34.72
C LEU A 32 51.36 22.26 -34.88
N GLN A 33 51.24 22.78 -36.10
CA GLN A 33 50.39 23.94 -36.40
C GLN A 33 48.91 23.60 -36.25
N GLU A 34 48.48 22.41 -36.67
CA GLU A 34 47.11 21.93 -36.45
C GLU A 34 46.83 21.66 -34.98
N LEU A 35 47.78 21.06 -34.24
CA LEU A 35 47.65 20.87 -32.78
C LEU A 35 47.52 22.21 -32.07
N LYS A 36 48.33 23.20 -32.44
CA LYS A 36 48.25 24.56 -31.91
C LYS A 36 46.90 25.20 -32.21
N THR A 37 46.46 25.14 -33.46
CA THR A 37 45.16 25.70 -33.89
C THR A 37 44.01 25.03 -33.15
N LEU A 38 44.08 23.70 -32.97
CA LEU A 38 43.11 22.95 -32.20
C LEU A 38 43.08 23.47 -30.76
N ILE A 39 44.21 23.49 -30.05
CA ILE A 39 44.30 23.99 -28.67
C ILE A 39 43.83 25.45 -28.53
N GLU A 40 44.19 26.34 -29.47
CA GLU A 40 43.80 27.76 -29.46
C GLU A 40 42.31 27.96 -29.78
N SER A 41 41.73 27.11 -30.63
CA SER A 41 40.29 27.13 -30.94
C SER A 41 39.43 26.64 -29.77
N LEU A 42 40.04 25.91 -28.84
CA LEU A 42 39.39 25.31 -27.68
C LEU A 42 39.43 26.29 -26.52
N LEU A 43 38.66 27.38 -26.66
CA LEU A 43 38.40 28.34 -25.58
C LEU A 43 37.69 27.70 -24.37
N ASP A 44 37.15 26.49 -24.53
CA ASP A 44 36.48 25.73 -23.48
C ASP A 44 36.91 24.26 -23.49
N LEU A 45 37.54 23.83 -22.38
CA LEU A 45 37.95 22.45 -22.15
C LEU A 45 36.76 21.49 -22.10
N GLU A 46 35.57 21.99 -21.72
CA GLU A 46 34.34 21.20 -21.68
C GLU A 46 33.91 20.78 -23.09
N HIS A 47 34.01 21.67 -24.08
CA HIS A 47 33.69 21.37 -25.47
C HIS A 47 34.63 20.34 -26.08
N LEU A 48 35.92 20.39 -25.73
CA LEU A 48 36.95 19.44 -26.17
C LEU A 48 36.71 18.01 -25.66
N VAL A 49 36.33 17.90 -24.39
CA VAL A 49 36.09 16.60 -23.74
C VAL A 49 34.66 16.12 -23.98
N SER A 50 33.76 16.95 -24.54
CA SER A 50 32.40 16.54 -24.89
C SER A 50 32.22 16.26 -26.38
N ASN A 51 33.02 16.88 -27.26
CA ASN A 51 32.93 16.72 -28.71
C ASN A 51 33.80 15.56 -29.20
N GLN A 52 33.16 14.51 -29.72
CA GLN A 52 33.82 13.31 -30.23
C GLN A 52 34.77 13.59 -31.41
N GLU A 53 34.38 14.47 -32.33
CA GLU A 53 35.20 14.84 -33.50
C GLU A 53 36.48 15.56 -33.06
N SER A 54 36.37 16.45 -32.07
CA SER A 54 37.53 17.15 -31.51
C SER A 54 38.49 16.19 -30.80
N LYS A 55 37.98 15.18 -30.09
CA LYS A 55 38.80 14.12 -29.47
C LYS A 55 39.52 13.28 -30.51
N GLU A 56 38.80 12.81 -31.54
CA GLU A 56 39.38 11.97 -32.59
C GLU A 56 40.45 12.72 -33.38
N LYS A 57 40.25 14.01 -33.64
CA LYS A 57 41.23 14.88 -34.27
C LYS A 57 42.47 15.04 -33.40
N LEU A 58 42.32 15.29 -32.11
CA LEU A 58 43.43 15.39 -31.16
C LEU A 58 44.22 14.07 -31.06
N ILE A 59 43.52 12.93 -30.96
CA ILE A 59 44.14 11.60 -30.90
C ILE A 59 44.96 11.35 -32.18
N SER A 60 44.42 11.71 -33.34
CA SER A 60 45.08 11.55 -34.64
C SER A 60 46.33 12.43 -34.75
N LEU A 61 46.26 13.69 -34.31
CA LEU A 61 47.40 14.61 -34.29
C LEU A 61 48.52 14.14 -33.35
N LEU A 62 48.17 13.72 -32.13
CA LEU A 62 49.13 13.16 -31.17
C LEU A 62 49.74 11.85 -31.68
N HIS A 63 48.97 11.02 -32.37
CA HIS A 63 49.48 9.80 -32.99
C HIS A 63 50.50 10.11 -34.09
N GLY A 64 50.20 11.03 -35.00
CA GLY A 64 51.14 11.47 -36.04
C GLY A 64 52.42 12.06 -35.46
N LEU A 65 52.33 12.92 -34.43
CA LEU A 65 53.52 13.48 -33.76
C LEU A 65 54.37 12.41 -33.08
N ASN A 66 53.75 11.39 -32.48
CA ASN A 66 54.47 10.27 -31.88
C ASN A 66 55.13 9.35 -32.93
N GLN A 67 54.56 9.22 -34.13
CA GLN A 67 55.21 8.47 -35.22
C GLN A 67 56.53 9.12 -35.65
N HIS A 68 56.61 10.46 -35.59
CA HIS A 68 57.82 11.23 -35.90
C HIS A 68 58.66 11.58 -34.69
N GLN A 69 58.50 10.87 -33.56
CA GLN A 69 59.20 11.19 -32.32
C GLN A 69 60.73 11.19 -32.50
N GLY A 70 61.32 10.37 -33.38
CA GLY A 70 62.76 10.39 -33.65
C GLY A 70 63.31 11.76 -34.12
N LEU A 71 62.46 12.58 -34.76
CA LEU A 71 62.80 13.85 -35.40
C LEU A 71 62.46 15.08 -34.57
N LEU A 72 61.72 14.90 -33.46
CA LEU A 72 61.30 16.00 -32.59
C LEU A 72 62.43 16.46 -31.64
N PRO A 73 62.60 17.78 -31.46
CA PRO A 73 63.39 18.36 -30.36
C PRO A 73 62.90 17.86 -28.99
N SER A 74 63.81 17.80 -28.00
CA SER A 74 63.51 17.20 -26.68
C SER A 74 62.41 17.94 -25.91
N ASP A 75 62.37 19.26 -26.01
CA ASP A 75 61.36 20.15 -25.44
C ASP A 75 59.97 19.90 -26.07
N VAL A 76 59.93 19.71 -27.39
CA VAL A 76 58.68 19.41 -28.12
C VAL A 76 58.14 18.02 -27.76
N LYS A 77 59.03 17.02 -27.59
CA LYS A 77 58.64 15.68 -27.11
C LYS A 77 57.99 15.74 -25.73
N GLU A 78 58.62 16.46 -24.81
CA GLU A 78 58.11 16.62 -23.45
C GLU A 78 56.73 17.30 -23.45
N TYR A 79 56.55 18.31 -24.29
CA TYR A 79 55.27 18.98 -24.47
C TYR A 79 54.18 18.03 -24.99
N VAL A 80 54.44 17.31 -26.09
CA VAL A 80 53.48 16.35 -26.68
C VAL A 80 53.07 15.28 -25.67
N GLN A 81 54.04 14.75 -24.90
CA GLN A 81 53.77 13.76 -23.87
C GLN A 81 52.89 14.33 -22.73
N LYS A 82 53.17 15.54 -22.27
CA LYS A 82 52.37 16.20 -21.21
C LYS A 82 50.94 16.45 -21.68
N VAL A 83 50.77 16.93 -22.90
CA VAL A 83 49.46 17.12 -23.54
C VAL A 83 48.72 15.79 -23.59
N GLN A 84 49.33 14.74 -24.13
CA GLN A 84 48.71 13.42 -24.23
C GLN A 84 48.27 12.85 -22.87
N ASN A 85 49.13 12.95 -21.84
CA ASN A 85 48.81 12.48 -20.50
C ASN A 85 47.64 13.26 -19.89
N PHE A 86 47.68 14.60 -19.97
CA PHE A 86 46.59 15.47 -19.52
C PHE A 86 45.27 15.10 -20.18
N PHE A 87 45.27 14.83 -21.48
CA PHE A 87 44.08 14.47 -22.22
C PHE A 87 43.51 13.12 -21.84
N ASN A 88 44.37 12.10 -21.74
CA ASN A 88 43.93 10.76 -21.33
C ASN A 88 43.30 10.78 -19.93
N ASP A 89 43.92 11.51 -18.99
CA ASP A 89 43.41 11.64 -17.62
C ASP A 89 42.06 12.38 -17.60
N ASN A 90 41.92 13.48 -18.34
CA ASN A 90 40.67 14.25 -18.38
C ASN A 90 39.54 13.52 -19.10
N ILE A 91 39.81 12.77 -20.17
CA ILE A 91 38.79 11.98 -20.88
C ILE A 91 38.22 10.88 -19.97
N ILE A 92 39.10 10.15 -19.28
CA ILE A 92 38.69 9.09 -18.35
C ILE A 92 37.88 9.70 -17.19
N ASN A 93 38.39 10.77 -16.58
CA ASN A 93 37.72 11.43 -15.46
C ASN A 93 36.37 12.05 -15.85
N HIS A 94 36.25 12.60 -17.05
CA HIS A 94 34.98 13.14 -17.54
C HIS A 94 33.94 12.05 -17.77
N ALA A 95 34.32 10.92 -18.39
CA ALA A 95 33.41 9.79 -18.59
C ALA A 95 32.87 9.26 -17.24
N ILE A 96 33.76 9.11 -16.26
CA ILE A 96 33.38 8.71 -14.90
C ILE A 96 32.45 9.76 -14.27
N SER A 97 32.77 11.05 -14.40
CA SER A 97 31.96 12.13 -13.84
C SER A 97 30.55 12.18 -14.43
N GLN A 98 30.42 11.99 -15.75
CA GLN A 98 29.13 11.91 -16.44
C GLN A 98 28.30 10.70 -15.96
N GLU A 99 28.93 9.54 -15.80
CA GLU A 99 28.24 8.36 -15.27
C GLU A 99 27.75 8.58 -13.84
N VAL A 100 28.58 9.20 -12.99
CA VAL A 100 28.24 9.57 -11.62
C VAL A 100 27.07 10.56 -11.59
N LEU A 101 27.09 11.60 -12.43
CA LEU A 101 25.99 12.57 -12.56
C LEU A 101 24.68 11.90 -12.99
N LYS A 102 24.75 10.99 -13.97
CA LYS A 102 23.58 10.23 -14.42
C LYS A 102 22.99 9.38 -13.29
N LYS A 103 23.83 8.64 -12.56
CA LYS A 103 23.41 7.84 -11.40
C LYS A 103 22.84 8.72 -10.28
N HIS A 104 23.44 9.89 -10.04
CA HIS A 104 22.95 10.86 -9.06
C HIS A 104 21.53 11.35 -9.41
N ASN A 105 21.29 11.70 -10.67
CA ASN A 105 19.96 12.14 -11.12
C ASN A 105 18.92 11.01 -11.03
N GLN A 106 19.30 9.77 -11.36
CA GLN A 106 18.43 8.60 -11.18
C GLN A 106 18.07 8.37 -9.71
N LEU A 107 19.05 8.53 -8.80
CA LEU A 107 18.83 8.42 -7.36
C LEU A 107 17.91 9.53 -6.86
N LEU A 108 18.08 10.77 -7.33
CA LEU A 108 17.24 11.90 -6.97
C LEU A 108 15.78 11.68 -7.40
N ASN A 109 15.57 11.21 -8.62
CA ASN A 109 14.23 10.86 -9.12
C ASN A 109 13.59 9.74 -8.31
N SER A 110 14.35 8.70 -8.00
CA SER A 110 13.89 7.57 -7.17
C SER A 110 13.52 8.02 -5.75
N LYS A 111 14.32 8.93 -5.16
CA LYS A 111 14.02 9.54 -3.85
C LYS A 111 12.69 10.30 -3.89
N THR A 112 12.46 11.09 -4.93
CA THR A 112 11.21 11.86 -5.08
C THR A 112 9.99 10.93 -5.24
N ASP A 113 10.10 9.88 -6.06
CA ASP A 113 9.04 8.89 -6.23
C ASP A 113 8.71 8.16 -4.90
N LEU A 114 9.74 7.72 -4.17
CA LEU A 114 9.56 7.11 -2.85
C LEU A 114 8.90 8.05 -1.85
N MET A 115 9.27 9.33 -1.85
CA MET A 115 8.68 10.33 -0.95
C MET A 115 7.19 10.54 -1.25
N ASN A 116 6.81 10.59 -2.53
CA ASN A 116 5.42 10.70 -2.95
C ASN A 116 4.60 9.45 -2.57
N LYS A 117 5.16 8.25 -2.77
CA LYS A 117 4.54 6.99 -2.34
C LYS A 117 4.36 6.94 -0.82
N LEU A 118 5.34 7.39 -0.06
CA LEU A 118 5.25 7.46 1.40
C LEU A 118 4.15 8.42 1.87
N LEU A 119 4.03 9.60 1.24
CA LEU A 119 2.97 10.56 1.55
C LEU A 119 1.59 9.99 1.22
N SER A 120 1.45 9.31 0.08
CA SER A 120 0.21 8.62 -0.30
C SER A 120 -0.14 7.52 0.70
N ALA A 121 0.81 6.66 1.06
CA ALA A 121 0.59 5.60 2.03
C ALA A 121 0.19 6.16 3.41
N LYS A 122 0.80 7.26 3.85
CA LYS A 122 0.44 7.94 5.11
C LYS A 122 -0.99 8.49 5.09
N SER A 123 -1.42 9.04 3.95
CA SER A 123 -2.80 9.50 3.77
C SER A 123 -3.78 8.33 3.85
N THR A 124 -3.49 7.22 3.14
CA THR A 124 -4.29 6.00 3.19
C THR A 124 -4.37 5.43 4.62
N GLN A 125 -3.26 5.38 5.35
CA GLN A 125 -3.26 4.93 6.75
C GLN A 125 -4.19 5.80 7.61
N THR A 126 -4.11 7.12 7.46
CA THR A 126 -4.96 8.05 8.23
C THR A 126 -6.44 7.83 7.93
N HIS A 127 -6.80 7.54 6.68
CA HIS A 127 -8.17 7.19 6.30
C HIS A 127 -8.63 5.90 6.99
N VAL A 128 -7.82 4.85 6.93
CA VAL A 128 -8.13 3.55 7.56
C VAL A 128 -8.27 3.69 9.08
N ASP A 129 -7.43 4.49 9.73
CA ASP A 129 -7.52 4.73 11.18
C ASP A 129 -8.83 5.43 11.56
N ASN A 130 -9.28 6.40 10.75
CA ASN A 130 -10.55 7.10 10.94
C ASN A 130 -11.75 6.17 10.73
N GLU A 131 -11.74 5.34 9.68
CA GLU A 131 -12.79 4.34 9.43
C GLU A 131 -12.85 3.32 10.56
N THR A 132 -11.69 2.82 11.01
CA THR A 132 -11.60 1.88 12.13
C THR A 132 -12.18 2.48 13.41
N SER A 133 -11.89 3.76 13.68
CA SER A 133 -12.45 4.48 14.83
C SER A 133 -13.97 4.60 14.73
N THR A 134 -14.50 4.88 13.53
CA THR A 134 -15.94 4.97 13.27
C THR A 134 -16.64 3.63 13.49
N VAL A 135 -16.07 2.55 12.94
CA VAL A 135 -16.60 1.18 13.12
C VAL A 135 -16.56 0.78 14.59
N ASN A 136 -15.49 1.09 15.32
CA ASN A 136 -15.41 0.79 16.75
C ASN A 136 -16.49 1.52 17.57
N ALA A 137 -16.80 2.78 17.23
CA ALA A 137 -17.89 3.51 17.88
C ALA A 137 -19.26 2.84 17.61
N GLN A 138 -19.51 2.42 16.37
CA GLN A 138 -20.73 1.69 16.01
C GLN A 138 -20.85 0.34 16.71
N ILE A 139 -19.75 -0.43 16.81
CA ILE A 139 -19.73 -1.70 17.55
C ILE A 139 -20.07 -1.47 19.02
N HIS A 140 -19.55 -0.42 19.63
CA HIS A 140 -19.86 -0.08 21.02
C HIS A 140 -21.34 0.27 21.20
N GLU A 141 -21.92 1.07 20.29
CA GLU A 141 -23.35 1.41 20.31
C GLU A 141 -24.24 0.15 20.20
N ILE A 142 -23.96 -0.72 19.24
CA ILE A 142 -24.69 -2.00 19.07
C ILE A 142 -24.53 -2.88 20.32
N SER A 143 -23.35 -2.88 20.95
CA SER A 143 -23.11 -3.66 22.17
C SER A 143 -24.00 -3.17 23.33
N LEU A 144 -24.19 -1.85 23.46
CA LEU A 144 -25.11 -1.28 24.44
C LEU A 144 -26.56 -1.68 24.15
N GLU A 145 -27.01 -1.58 22.90
CA GLU A 145 -28.36 -2.01 22.50
C GLU A 145 -28.62 -3.48 22.81
N ILE A 146 -27.63 -4.36 22.57
CA ILE A 146 -27.72 -5.78 22.92
C ILE A 146 -27.93 -5.98 24.42
N ASP A 147 -27.19 -5.24 25.26
CA ASP A 147 -27.32 -5.35 26.71
C ASP A 147 -28.67 -4.82 27.22
N GLU A 148 -29.21 -3.76 26.62
CA GLU A 148 -30.57 -3.30 26.91
C GLU A 148 -31.62 -4.33 26.53
N LEU A 149 -31.50 -4.94 25.34
CA LEU A 149 -32.41 -5.99 24.88
C LEU A 149 -32.35 -7.23 25.79
N ARG A 150 -31.16 -7.61 26.26
CA ARG A 150 -31.00 -8.72 27.23
C ARG A 150 -31.73 -8.44 28.54
N LYS A 151 -31.64 -7.20 29.04
CA LYS A 151 -32.36 -6.78 30.24
C LYS A 151 -33.87 -6.87 30.04
N TRP A 152 -34.36 -6.34 28.92
CA TRP A 152 -35.78 -6.38 28.59
C TRP A 152 -36.31 -7.81 28.46
N LEU A 153 -35.52 -8.72 27.86
CA LEU A 153 -35.87 -10.13 27.76
C LEU A 153 -36.00 -10.78 29.15
N ALA A 154 -35.06 -10.52 30.06
CA ALA A 154 -35.11 -11.04 31.42
C ALA A 154 -36.37 -10.55 32.18
N ASP A 155 -36.72 -9.26 32.03
CA ASP A 155 -37.92 -8.69 32.63
C ASP A 155 -39.19 -9.36 32.09
N LEU A 156 -39.26 -9.62 30.78
CA LEU A 156 -40.39 -10.33 30.16
C LEU A 156 -40.48 -11.79 30.61
N GLU A 157 -39.35 -12.48 30.79
CA GLU A 157 -39.33 -13.83 31.33
C GLU A 157 -39.86 -13.89 32.76
N HIS A 158 -39.49 -12.91 33.60
CA HIS A 158 -40.04 -12.78 34.95
C HIS A 158 -41.57 -12.58 34.91
N GLN A 159 -42.05 -11.64 34.09
CA GLN A 159 -43.50 -11.39 33.95
C GLN A 159 -44.25 -12.63 33.47
N ARG A 160 -43.69 -13.38 32.52
CA ARG A 160 -44.28 -14.64 32.04
C ARG A 160 -44.40 -15.66 33.18
N ASN A 161 -43.36 -15.80 34.00
CA ASN A 161 -43.36 -16.73 35.13
C ASN A 161 -44.40 -16.33 36.19
N ASP A 162 -44.54 -15.04 36.48
CA ASP A 162 -45.57 -14.53 37.38
C ASP A 162 -46.98 -14.85 36.86
N LEU A 163 -47.23 -14.64 35.57
CA LEU A 163 -48.52 -14.97 34.94
C LEU A 163 -48.82 -16.47 34.99
N ILE A 164 -47.81 -17.32 34.76
CA ILE A 164 -47.96 -18.78 34.89
C ILE A 164 -48.34 -19.16 36.33
N SER A 165 -47.71 -18.54 37.33
CA SER A 165 -48.05 -18.74 38.74
C SER A 165 -49.51 -18.36 39.04
N VAL A 166 -49.94 -17.19 38.58
CA VAL A 166 -51.34 -16.73 38.72
C VAL A 166 -52.32 -17.68 38.02
N MET A 167 -51.99 -18.15 36.82
CA MET A 167 -52.82 -19.10 36.07
C MET A 167 -52.99 -20.42 36.83
N ASN A 168 -51.91 -20.97 37.38
CA ASN A 168 -51.95 -22.19 38.19
C ASN A 168 -52.83 -22.02 39.44
N GLN A 169 -52.72 -20.86 40.12
CA GLN A 169 -53.58 -20.54 41.27
C GLN A 169 -55.06 -20.49 40.87
N CYS A 170 -55.39 -19.85 39.74
CA CYS A 170 -56.75 -19.79 39.21
C CYS A 170 -57.30 -21.19 38.89
N ASP A 171 -56.48 -22.06 38.29
CA ASP A 171 -56.87 -23.44 37.98
C ASP A 171 -57.15 -24.25 39.26
N ASP A 172 -56.36 -24.07 40.31
CA ASP A 172 -56.60 -24.73 41.59
C ASP A 172 -57.85 -24.20 42.30
N GLN A 173 -58.09 -22.88 42.27
CA GLN A 173 -59.33 -22.29 42.75
C GLN A 173 -60.56 -22.81 41.99
N LYS A 174 -60.46 -22.95 40.66
CA LYS A 174 -61.51 -23.51 39.81
C LYS A 174 -61.83 -24.96 40.19
N LYS A 175 -60.80 -25.80 40.42
CA LYS A 175 -60.99 -27.18 40.91
C LYS A 175 -61.70 -27.20 42.26
N LYS A 176 -61.30 -26.33 43.19
CA LYS A 176 -61.92 -26.22 44.52
C LYS A 176 -63.40 -25.82 44.44
N LEU A 177 -63.72 -24.78 43.68
CA LEU A 177 -65.10 -24.33 43.46
C LEU A 177 -65.95 -25.44 42.82
N LYS A 178 -65.41 -26.16 41.84
CA LYS A 178 -66.11 -27.29 41.21
C LYS A 178 -66.45 -28.39 42.22
N ALA A 179 -65.54 -28.69 43.14
CA ALA A 179 -65.75 -29.65 44.22
C ALA A 179 -66.82 -29.16 45.21
N GLU A 180 -66.76 -27.89 45.63
CA GLU A 180 -67.75 -27.27 46.51
C GLU A 180 -69.16 -27.25 45.90
N CYS A 181 -69.28 -26.85 44.63
CA CYS A 181 -70.54 -26.89 43.89
C CYS A 181 -71.10 -28.32 43.80
N SER A 182 -70.25 -29.32 43.56
CA SER A 182 -70.68 -30.72 43.52
C SER A 182 -71.20 -31.19 44.87
N LYS A 183 -70.54 -30.79 45.97
CA LYS A 183 -70.97 -31.08 47.34
C LYS A 183 -72.32 -30.42 47.65
N TRP A 184 -72.49 -29.14 47.34
CA TRP A 184 -73.77 -28.44 47.52
C TRP A 184 -74.90 -29.05 46.71
N ALA A 185 -74.64 -29.42 45.45
CA ALA A 185 -75.62 -30.10 44.61
C ALA A 185 -76.06 -31.45 45.21
N GLN A 186 -75.14 -32.23 45.77
CA GLN A 186 -75.44 -33.48 46.45
C GLN A 186 -76.26 -33.26 47.73
N GLN A 187 -75.87 -32.29 48.56
CA GLN A 187 -76.62 -31.93 49.77
C GLN A 187 -78.05 -31.48 49.45
N SER A 188 -78.22 -30.68 48.41
CA SER A 188 -79.54 -30.23 47.94
C SER A 188 -80.43 -31.41 47.51
N LYS A 189 -79.88 -32.36 46.73
CA LYS A 189 -80.59 -33.59 46.33
C LYS A 189 -81.02 -34.43 47.55
N GLU A 190 -80.15 -34.56 48.54
CA GLU A 190 -80.45 -35.32 49.76
C GLU A 190 -81.57 -34.65 50.58
N LEU A 191 -81.53 -33.33 50.75
CA LEU A 191 -82.60 -32.59 51.43
C LEU A 191 -83.95 -32.74 50.71
N LEU A 192 -83.95 -32.70 49.38
CA LEU A 192 -85.15 -32.95 48.57
C LEU A 192 -85.68 -34.38 48.78
N ARG A 193 -84.79 -35.38 48.84
CA ARG A 193 -85.15 -36.78 49.10
C ARG A 193 -85.74 -36.98 50.50
N GLN A 194 -85.16 -36.33 51.51
CA GLN A 194 -85.69 -36.35 52.88
C GLN A 194 -87.10 -35.74 52.93
N ARG A 195 -87.34 -34.67 52.17
CA ARG A 195 -88.65 -34.02 52.08
C ARG A 195 -89.69 -34.85 51.32
N SER A 196 -89.29 -35.66 50.34
CA SER A 196 -90.19 -36.49 49.51
C SER A 196 -90.51 -37.86 50.10
N MET A 197 -89.84 -38.28 51.18
CA MET A 197 -90.23 -39.46 51.94
C MET A 197 -91.62 -39.24 52.57
N PRO A 198 -92.62 -40.12 52.33
CA PRO A 198 -93.93 -39.98 52.93
C PRO A 198 -93.80 -40.08 54.45
N LYS A 199 -94.28 -39.06 55.17
CA LYS A 199 -94.54 -39.20 56.60
C LYS A 199 -95.45 -40.41 56.76
N LYS A 200 -94.96 -41.50 57.37
CA LYS A 200 -95.81 -42.59 57.86
C LYS A 200 -96.78 -41.96 58.86
N LEU A 201 -97.94 -41.50 58.38
CA LEU A 201 -99.08 -41.20 59.22
C LEU A 201 -99.45 -42.53 59.87
N ASN A 202 -99.10 -42.68 61.15
CA ASN A 202 -99.59 -43.76 61.99
C ASN A 202 -101.08 -43.53 62.20
N VAL A 203 -101.88 -43.92 61.21
CA VAL A 203 -103.34 -43.79 61.22
C VAL A 203 -103.93 -44.66 62.35
N GLN A 204 -103.21 -45.69 62.80
CA GLN A 204 -103.66 -46.65 63.82
C GLN A 204 -103.81 -45.99 65.21
N GLY A 205 -102.94 -45.04 65.57
CA GLY A 205 -103.06 -44.28 66.83
C GLY A 205 -104.17 -43.21 66.82
N LEU A 206 -104.56 -42.73 65.65
CA LEU A 206 -105.63 -41.73 65.50
C LEU A 206 -107.02 -42.33 65.65
N TRP A 207 -107.23 -43.59 65.23
CA TRP A 207 -108.51 -44.30 65.45
C TRP A 207 -108.72 -44.70 66.91
N GLN A 208 -107.65 -45.04 67.66
CA GLN A 208 -107.76 -45.35 69.09
C GLN A 208 -108.13 -44.12 69.95
N LYS A 209 -107.65 -42.92 69.61
CA LYS A 209 -108.04 -41.70 70.34
C LYS A 209 -109.48 -41.26 70.08
N LYS A 210 -110.03 -41.55 68.89
CA LYS A 210 -111.41 -41.17 68.54
C LYS A 210 -112.46 -42.10 69.15
N ALA A 211 -112.08 -43.32 69.52
CA ALA A 211 -112.95 -44.28 70.21
C ALA A 211 -113.08 -44.03 71.73
N LEU A 212 -112.23 -43.20 72.33
CA LEU A 212 -112.24 -42.87 73.77
C LEU A 212 -112.95 -41.54 74.10
N GLN A 213 -113.64 -40.93 73.12
CA GLN A 213 -114.39 -39.67 73.29
C GLN A 213 -115.89 -39.81 72.96
N ILE A 214 -116.42 -41.03 72.86
CA ILE A 214 -117.86 -41.33 72.91
C ILE A 214 -118.19 -41.75 74.34
#